data_AF-A0A923ILQ4-F1
#
_entry.id   AF-A0A923ILQ4-F1
#
_cell.length_a   1.000
_cell.length_b   1.000
_cell.length_c   1.000
_cell.angle_alpha   90.00
_cell.angle_beta   90.00
_cell.angle_gamma   90.00
#
_symmetry.space_group_name_H-M   'P 1'
#
loop_
_entity.id
_entity.type
_entity.pdbx_description
1 polymer ?
#
loop_
_entity_poly.entity_id
_entity_poly.type
_entity_poly.pdbx_seq_one_letter_code
_entity_poly.pdbx_strand_id
1 'polypeptide(L)'
;MNVGPTAAGIIPEYEQYPLLKLGEWLATNGEAIYGTRPWITQVEGDARFTSKGEFVYATFLKWQGEEFKVKAVKPVPGSKISMLGVPGNLEWTWDATNGLTIQYPREKARPTSCSYAWAFKIQVK
;
A
#
# COMPACT_ATOMS: atom_id res chain seq x y z
N MET A 1 7.72 -3.75 17.49
CA MET A 1 9.08 -3.44 17.03
C MET A 1 9.93 -3.28 18.26
N ASN A 2 11.07 -3.98 18.33
CA ASN A 2 11.93 -3.98 19.50
C ASN A 2 13.26 -3.33 19.12
N VAL A 3 13.88 -2.64 20.07
CA VAL A 3 15.17 -1.95 19.92
C VAL A 3 16.02 -2.30 21.13
N GLY A 4 17.30 -2.60 20.92
CA GLY A 4 18.24 -2.94 21.98
C GLY A 4 19.32 -1.88 22.13
N PRO A 5 19.12 -0.84 22.98
CA PRO A 5 20.17 0.14 23.23
C PRO A 5 21.43 -0.53 23.78
N THR A 6 22.59 0.02 23.43
CA THR A 6 23.86 -0.36 24.05
C THR A 6 23.87 -0.05 25.54
N ALA A 7 24.87 -0.54 26.28
CA ALA A 7 25.05 -0.21 27.71
C ALA A 7 25.14 1.31 27.98
N ALA A 8 25.54 2.10 26.98
CA ALA A 8 25.57 3.56 27.05
C ALA A 8 24.21 4.24 26.71
N GLY A 9 23.16 3.46 26.45
CA GLY A 9 21.82 3.96 26.09
C GLY A 9 21.67 4.39 24.63
N ILE A 10 22.63 4.05 23.76
CA ILE A 10 22.64 4.45 22.35
C ILE A 10 22.01 3.35 21.49
N ILE A 11 21.09 3.68 20.59
CA ILE A 11 20.57 2.72 19.59
C ILE A 11 21.68 2.43 18.57
N PRO A 12 22.08 1.17 18.36
CA PRO A 12 23.12 0.85 17.38
C PRO A 12 22.75 1.30 15.96
N GLU A 13 23.73 1.74 15.17
CA GLU A 13 23.51 2.26 13.81
C GLU A 13 22.77 1.28 12.90
N TYR A 14 23.06 -0.03 13.03
CA TYR A 14 22.40 -1.08 12.26
C TYR A 14 20.90 -1.24 12.61
N GLU A 15 20.45 -0.79 13.80
CA GLU A 15 19.03 -0.73 14.17
C GLU A 15 18.39 0.60 13.77
N GLN A 16 19.16 1.70 13.77
CA GLN A 16 18.67 3.00 13.34
C GLN A 16 18.31 3.00 11.84
N TYR A 17 19.14 2.40 10.99
CA TYR A 17 18.91 2.36 9.54
C TYR A 17 17.52 1.81 9.15
N PRO A 18 17.10 0.59 9.57
CA PRO A 18 15.77 0.08 9.23
C PRO A 18 14.63 0.91 9.86
N LEU A 19 14.83 1.51 11.04
CA LEU A 19 13.84 2.41 11.66
C LEU A 19 13.61 3.67 10.82
N LEU A 20 14.68 4.28 10.34
CA LEU A 20 14.62 5.45 9.46
C LEU A 20 13.95 5.10 8.12
N LYS A 21 14.31 3.95 7.53
CA LYS A 21 13.66 3.47 6.28
C LYS A 21 12.18 3.14 6.45
N LEU A 22 11.80 2.58 7.60
CA LEU A 22 10.39 2.42 7.94
C LEU A 22 9.68 3.77 8.07
N GLY A 23 10.31 4.75 8.73
CA GLY A 23 9.79 6.11 8.88
C GLY A 23 9.57 6.81 7.53
N GLU A 24 10.56 6.74 6.63
CA GLU A 24 10.45 7.26 5.26
C GLU A 24 9.25 6.64 4.51
N TRP A 25 9.07 5.31 4.62
CA TRP A 25 7.95 4.62 3.98
C TRP A 25 6.59 5.01 4.60
N LEU A 26 6.52 5.10 5.93
CA LEU A 26 5.31 5.49 6.67
C LEU A 26 4.92 6.95 6.41
N ALA A 27 5.88 7.85 6.14
CA ALA A 27 5.55 9.22 5.76
C ALA A 27 4.69 9.27 4.48
N THR A 28 4.83 8.29 3.59
CA THR A 28 4.07 8.21 2.35
C THR A 28 2.83 7.30 2.48
N ASN A 29 2.99 6.13 3.08
CA ASN A 29 1.97 5.07 3.11
C ASN A 29 1.21 4.99 4.45
N GLY A 30 1.54 5.86 5.41
CA GLY A 30 0.98 5.83 6.76
C GLY A 30 -0.55 5.94 6.79
N GLU A 31 -1.17 6.56 5.79
CA GLU A 31 -2.63 6.60 5.66
C GLU A 31 -3.26 5.19 5.61
N ALA A 32 -2.58 4.22 4.98
CA ALA A 32 -3.02 2.83 4.91
C ALA A 32 -2.82 2.05 6.22
N ILE A 33 -2.11 2.63 7.19
CA ILE A 33 -1.77 1.99 8.49
C ILE A 33 -2.51 2.68 9.64
N TYR A 34 -2.42 4.00 9.76
CA TYR A 34 -2.87 4.73 10.92
C TYR A 34 -4.39 4.89 10.97
N GLY A 35 -4.98 4.36 12.04
CA GLY A 35 -6.42 4.41 12.27
C GLY A 35 -7.23 3.53 11.31
N THR A 36 -6.57 2.62 10.58
CA THR A 36 -7.25 1.61 9.77
C THR A 36 -7.66 0.40 10.62
N ARG A 37 -8.46 -0.49 10.05
CA ARG A 37 -8.86 -1.78 10.61
C ARG A 37 -8.66 -2.87 9.56
N PRO A 38 -8.48 -4.13 9.98
CA PRO A 38 -8.45 -5.25 9.03
C PRO A 38 -9.68 -5.22 8.11
N TRP A 39 -9.47 -5.42 6.81
CA TRP A 39 -10.57 -5.66 5.89
C TRP A 39 -11.11 -7.08 6.05
N ILE A 40 -12.32 -7.35 5.54
CA ILE A 40 -13.00 -8.67 5.62
C ILE A 40 -12.07 -9.77 5.09
N THR A 41 -11.46 -9.52 3.93
CA THR A 41 -10.36 -10.32 3.41
C THR A 41 -9.06 -9.58 3.69
N GLN A 42 -8.17 -10.17 4.51
CA GLN A 42 -6.94 -9.50 4.94
C GLN A 42 -5.76 -9.73 3.98
N VAL A 43 -5.77 -10.84 3.25
CA VAL A 43 -4.66 -11.30 2.40
C VAL A 43 -5.21 -11.87 1.10
N GLU A 44 -4.64 -11.46 -0.03
CA GLU A 44 -4.85 -12.09 -1.33
C GLU A 44 -3.54 -12.06 -2.12
N GLY A 45 -2.92 -13.23 -2.30
CA GLY A 45 -1.59 -13.32 -2.88
C GLY A 45 -0.60 -12.40 -2.17
N ASP A 46 -0.07 -11.43 -2.92
CA ASP A 46 0.91 -10.46 -2.43
C ASP A 46 0.28 -9.22 -1.76
N ALA A 47 -1.03 -9.03 -1.89
CA ALA A 47 -1.74 -7.90 -1.29
C ALA A 47 -2.06 -8.13 0.20
N ARG A 48 -2.01 -7.05 0.98
CA ARG A 48 -2.49 -6.94 2.36
C ARG A 48 -3.52 -5.83 2.44
N PHE A 49 -4.66 -6.11 3.08
CA PHE A 49 -5.77 -5.17 3.09
C PHE A 49 -6.07 -4.58 4.47
N THR A 50 -6.24 -3.27 4.48
CA THR A 50 -6.78 -2.53 5.62
C THR A 50 -7.91 -1.63 5.13
N SER A 51 -8.70 -1.07 6.04
CA SER A 51 -9.84 -0.21 5.70
C SER A 51 -10.02 0.93 6.69
N LYS A 52 -10.55 2.05 6.20
CA LYS A 52 -10.89 3.23 7.01
C LYS A 52 -12.00 4.02 6.31
N GLY A 53 -13.14 4.17 6.99
CA GLY A 53 -14.31 4.84 6.43
C GLY A 53 -14.84 4.14 5.18
N GLU A 54 -14.76 4.84 4.04
CA GLU A 54 -15.23 4.38 2.73
C GLU A 54 -14.11 3.78 1.88
N PHE A 55 -12.88 3.73 2.40
CA PHE A 55 -11.71 3.27 1.67
C PHE A 55 -11.22 1.91 2.16
N VAL A 56 -10.80 1.08 1.21
CA VAL A 56 -9.93 -0.08 1.41
C VAL A 56 -8.56 0.28 0.85
N TYR A 57 -7.52 -0.07 1.59
CA TYR A 57 -6.14 0.05 1.15
C TYR A 57 -5.62 -1.33 0.79
N ALA A 58 -5.16 -1.50 -0.45
CA ALA A 58 -4.47 -2.70 -0.90
C ALA A 58 -2.96 -2.43 -0.94
N THR A 59 -2.20 -3.02 -0.03
CA THR A 59 -0.74 -2.87 0.03
C THR A 59 -0.07 -4.08 -0.59
N PHE A 60 0.59 -3.89 -1.73
CA PHE A 60 1.38 -4.93 -2.40
C PHE A 60 2.82 -4.90 -1.91
N LEU A 61 3.37 -6.07 -1.58
CA LEU A 61 4.72 -6.25 -1.05
C LEU A 61 5.77 -6.47 -2.14
N LYS A 62 5.33 -6.72 -3.38
CA LYS A 62 6.14 -6.92 -4.58
C LYS A 62 5.63 -6.03 -5.70
N TRP A 63 6.57 -5.46 -6.45
CA TRP A 63 6.25 -4.71 -7.65
C TRP A 63 5.81 -5.68 -8.76
N GLN A 64 4.61 -5.48 -9.30
CA GLN A 64 4.03 -6.36 -10.32
C GLN A 64 4.19 -5.84 -11.75
N GLY A 65 4.71 -4.61 -11.91
CA GLY A 65 4.82 -3.95 -13.20
C GLY A 65 3.64 -3.01 -13.43
N GLU A 66 2.87 -3.29 -14.47
CA GLU A 66 1.83 -2.40 -14.98
C GLU A 66 0.42 -2.77 -14.50
N GLU A 67 0.22 -4.02 -14.05
CA GLU A 67 -1.09 -4.48 -13.62
C GLU A 67 -1.04 -5.00 -12.19
N PHE A 68 -2.02 -4.56 -11.39
CA PHE A 68 -2.22 -5.02 -10.02
C PHE A 68 -3.64 -5.58 -9.90
N LYS A 69 -3.77 -6.85 -9.53
CA LYS A 69 -5.06 -7.58 -9.56
C LYS A 69 -5.46 -8.08 -8.18
N VAL A 70 -6.73 -7.85 -7.80
CA VAL A 70 -7.33 -8.36 -6.57
C VAL A 70 -8.82 -8.67 -6.77
N LYS A 71 -9.30 -9.80 -6.25
CA LYS A 71 -10.72 -10.20 -6.25
C LYS A 71 -11.45 -9.78 -4.97
N ALA A 72 -10.72 -9.59 -3.88
CA ALA A 72 -11.24 -9.28 -2.55
C ALA A 72 -11.90 -7.90 -2.41
N VAL A 73 -11.78 -7.03 -3.43
CA VAL A 73 -12.22 -5.64 -3.38
C VAL A 73 -13.07 -5.33 -4.61
N LYS A 74 -14.28 -4.81 -4.37
CA LYS A 74 -15.16 -4.26 -5.40
C LYS A 74 -15.26 -2.74 -5.20
N PRO A 75 -14.65 -1.93 -6.08
CA PRO A 75 -14.77 -0.49 -5.99
C PRO A 75 -16.20 -0.01 -6.30
N VAL A 76 -16.54 1.19 -5.83
CA VAL A 76 -17.74 1.89 -6.27
C VAL A 76 -17.61 2.22 -7.77
N PRO A 77 -18.63 1.95 -8.62
CA PRO A 77 -18.60 2.32 -10.02
C PRO A 77 -18.29 3.81 -10.24
N GLY A 78 -17.34 4.14 -11.11
CA GLY A 78 -16.92 5.51 -11.38
C GLY A 78 -16.04 6.16 -10.29
N SER A 79 -15.72 5.43 -9.22
CA SER A 79 -14.81 5.92 -8.19
C SER A 79 -13.36 6.00 -8.67
N LYS A 80 -12.54 6.72 -7.91
CA LYS A 80 -11.13 6.95 -8.22
C LYS A 80 -10.26 6.02 -7.40
N ILE A 81 -9.27 5.41 -8.04
CA ILE A 81 -8.20 4.67 -7.39
C ILE A 81 -6.91 5.47 -7.52
N SER A 82 -6.13 5.54 -6.45
CA SER A 82 -4.83 6.21 -6.44
C SER A 82 -3.81 5.32 -5.72
N MET A 83 -2.53 5.52 -6.02
CA MET A 83 -1.43 4.92 -5.26
C MET A 83 -0.84 5.99 -4.34
N LEU A 84 -0.70 5.69 -3.05
CA LEU A 84 -0.12 6.64 -2.10
C LEU A 84 1.32 6.99 -2.51
N GLY A 85 1.63 8.28 -2.50
CA GLY A 85 2.92 8.81 -2.94
C GLY A 85 3.08 8.99 -4.45
N VAL A 86 2.06 8.66 -5.25
CA VAL A 86 2.07 8.88 -6.71
C VAL A 86 0.96 9.86 -7.08
N PRO A 87 1.27 10.96 -7.78
CA PRO A 87 0.26 11.92 -8.18
C PRO A 87 -0.66 11.35 -9.27
N GLY A 88 -1.94 11.68 -9.14
CA GLY A 88 -2.99 11.33 -10.10
C GLY A 88 -3.74 10.04 -9.76
N ASN A 89 -4.86 9.84 -10.45
CA ASN A 89 -5.62 8.61 -10.36
C ASN A 89 -5.08 7.58 -11.36
N LEU A 90 -5.39 6.32 -11.09
CA LEU A 90 -5.04 5.19 -11.93
C LEU A 90 -6.28 4.68 -12.64
N GLU A 91 -6.09 4.26 -13.88
CA GLU A 91 -7.13 3.56 -14.63
C GLU A 91 -7.38 2.19 -13.98
N TRP A 92 -8.64 1.77 -13.96
CA TRP A 92 -9.00 0.48 -13.38
C TRP A 92 -10.25 -0.10 -14.04
N THR A 93 -10.34 -1.42 -14.01
CA THR A 93 -11.51 -2.18 -14.47
C THR A 93 -11.91 -3.16 -13.39
N TRP A 94 -13.20 -3.51 -13.35
CA TRP A 94 -13.71 -4.55 -12.46
C TRP A 94 -14.70 -5.43 -13.19
N ASP A 95 -14.54 -6.75 -13.02
CA ASP A 95 -15.53 -7.73 -13.46
C ASP A 95 -15.66 -8.87 -12.44
N ALA A 96 -16.77 -9.61 -12.52
CA ALA A 96 -17.08 -10.66 -11.54
C ALA A 96 -16.13 -11.87 -11.60
N THR A 97 -15.45 -12.09 -12.72
CA THR A 97 -14.58 -13.26 -12.95
C THR A 97 -13.15 -12.98 -12.50
N ASN A 98 -12.60 -11.82 -12.88
CA ASN A 98 -11.21 -11.44 -12.66
C ASN A 98 -11.02 -10.53 -11.44
N GLY A 99 -12.08 -9.89 -10.95
CA GLY A 99 -12.00 -8.90 -9.87
C GLY A 99 -11.54 -7.54 -10.37
N LEU A 100 -10.93 -6.77 -9.47
CA LEU A 100 -10.35 -5.46 -9.73
C LEU A 100 -8.98 -5.62 -10.41
N THR A 101 -8.79 -4.94 -11.53
CA THR A 101 -7.49 -4.72 -12.17
C THR A 101 -7.18 -3.23 -12.16
N ILE A 102 -6.06 -2.85 -11.55
CA ILE A 102 -5.55 -1.48 -11.51
C ILE A 102 -4.36 -1.39 -12.48
N GLN A 103 -4.39 -0.38 -13.35
CA GLN A 103 -3.36 -0.13 -14.36
C GLN A 103 -2.40 0.95 -13.86
N TYR A 104 -1.12 0.59 -13.74
CA TYR A 104 -0.04 1.52 -13.48
C TYR A 104 0.60 1.96 -14.81
N PRO A 105 0.62 3.27 -15.12
CA PRO A 105 1.07 3.75 -16.43
C PRO A 105 2.54 3.43 -16.70
N ARG A 106 2.83 2.90 -17.91
CA ARG A 106 4.19 2.49 -18.34
C ARG A 106 5.19 3.64 -18.34
N GLU A 107 4.70 4.84 -18.65
CA GLU A 107 5.49 6.07 -18.70
C GLU A 107 5.87 6.59 -17.32
N LYS A 108 5.18 6.14 -16.26
CA LYS A 108 5.56 6.47 -14.88
C LYS A 108 6.64 5.50 -14.42
N ALA A 109 7.77 6.05 -13.98
CA ALA A 109 8.79 5.24 -13.31
C ALA A 109 8.21 4.57 -12.06
N ARG A 110 8.78 3.41 -11.68
CA ARG A 110 8.45 2.76 -10.42
C ARG A 110 8.69 3.75 -9.26
N PRO A 111 7.73 3.94 -8.33
CA PRO A 111 7.89 4.90 -7.25
C PRO A 111 9.01 4.46 -6.30
N THR A 112 10.00 5.33 -6.12
CA THR A 112 11.13 5.09 -5.20
C THR A 112 10.79 5.50 -3.76
N SER A 113 9.85 6.42 -3.57
CA SER A 113 9.29 6.80 -2.25
C SER A 113 8.56 5.65 -1.55
N CYS A 114 8.11 4.64 -2.30
CA CYS A 114 7.40 3.45 -1.82
C CYS A 114 8.18 2.16 -2.14
N SER A 115 9.51 2.19 -2.11
CA SER A 115 10.36 1.12 -2.67
C SER A 115 10.12 -0.30 -2.13
N TYR A 116 9.58 -0.42 -0.91
CA TYR A 116 9.38 -1.69 -0.21
C TYR A 116 7.98 -2.28 -0.39
N ALA A 117 6.95 -1.44 -0.53
CA ALA A 117 5.56 -1.84 -0.67
C ALA A 117 4.72 -0.66 -1.19
N TRP A 118 3.67 -0.95 -1.96
CA TRP A 118 2.85 0.06 -2.62
C TRP A 118 1.39 -0.05 -2.18
N ALA A 119 0.88 0.99 -1.53
CA ALA A 119 -0.49 1.05 -1.06
C ALA A 119 -1.39 1.77 -2.07
N PHE A 120 -2.43 1.07 -2.54
CA PHE A 120 -3.50 1.62 -3.35
C PHE A 120 -4.68 1.99 -2.47
N LYS A 121 -5.21 3.20 -2.63
CA LYS A 121 -6.42 3.68 -1.97
C LYS A 121 -7.62 3.48 -2.90
N ILE A 122 -8.57 2.67 -2.47
CA ILE A 122 -9.71 2.20 -3.26
C ILE A 122 -10.99 2.57 -2.53
N GLN A 123 -11.92 3.27 -3.19
CA GLN A 123 -13.22 3.61 -2.61
C GLN A 123 -14.22 2.45 -2.79
N VAL A 124 -14.83 1.98 -1.70
CA VAL A 124 -15.73 0.82 -1.67
C VAL A 124 -17.12 1.12 -1.12
N LYS A 125 -17.37 2.38 -0.71
CA LYS A 125 -18.68 2.88 -0.27
C LYS A 125 -18.94 4.23 -0.92
#